data_AF-A0A945HZR5-F1
#
_entry.id   AF-A0A945HZR5-F1
#
_cell.length_a   1.000
_cell.length_b   1.000
_cell.length_c   1.000
_cell.angle_alpha   90.00
_cell.angle_beta   90.00
_cell.angle_gamma   90.00
#
_symmetry.space_group_name_H-M   'P 1'
#
loop_
_entity.id
_entity.type
_entity.pdbx_description
1 polymer ?
#
loop_
_entity_poly.entity_id
_entity_poly.type
_entity_poly.pdbx_seq_one_letter_code
_entity_poly.pdbx_strand_id
1 'polypeptide(L)'
;MVEISIGLGIILSLVLSEALGVTAGGIIVPGYIALFLHQPVQVFSTFFVAILVLGIIKILSKIMFLYGKRRIVLALILGFFFGYLSRTLYVDSESIKSVAVIGNIIPGLIANWMDRQGVTRTISVVILTAVIVKLMIMILFGGAIFE
;
A
#
# COMPACT_ATOMS: atom_id res chain seq x y z
N MET A 1 -1.64 5.74 18.21
CA MET A 1 -1.08 6.51 17.07
C MET A 1 -1.35 5.84 15.72
N VAL A 2 -1.19 4.51 15.62
CA VAL A 2 -1.57 3.75 14.43
C VAL A 2 -3.03 4.01 14.02
N GLU A 3 -3.97 3.94 14.98
CA GLU A 3 -5.40 4.20 14.72
C GLU A 3 -5.67 5.61 14.19
N ILE A 4 -5.02 6.64 14.74
CA ILE A 4 -5.17 8.04 14.31
C ILE A 4 -4.59 8.23 12.91
N SER A 5 -3.45 7.60 12.62
CA SER A 5 -2.82 7.65 11.30
C SER A 5 -3.68 6.98 10.23
N ILE A 6 -4.25 5.82 10.56
CA ILE A 6 -5.19 5.12 9.70
C ILE A 6 -6.46 5.94 9.53
N GLY A 7 -7.03 6.49 10.60
CA GLY A 7 -8.23 7.32 10.55
C GLY A 7 -8.06 8.56 9.67
N LEU A 8 -6.96 9.31 9.86
CA LEU A 8 -6.63 10.44 9.00
C LEU A 8 -6.37 10.02 7.56
N GLY A 9 -5.69 8.89 7.34
CA GLY A 9 -5.47 8.33 6.01
C GLY A 9 -6.76 7.96 5.30
N ILE A 10 -7.73 7.37 6.00
CA ILE A 10 -9.06 7.04 5.49
C ILE A 10 -9.81 8.31 5.09
N ILE A 11 -9.85 9.31 5.98
CA ILE A 11 -10.54 10.58 5.72
C ILE A 11 -9.94 11.27 4.50
N LEU A 12 -8.61 11.43 4.45
CA LEU A 12 -7.94 12.07 3.33
C LEU A 12 -8.10 11.27 2.03
N SER A 13 -7.99 9.94 2.08
CA SER A 13 -8.21 9.11 0.89
C SER A 13 -9.64 9.21 0.37
N LEU A 14 -10.63 9.40 1.23
CA LEU A 14 -12.02 9.60 0.83
C LEU A 14 -12.21 10.98 0.20
N VAL A 15 -11.67 12.04 0.82
CA VAL A 15 -11.73 13.40 0.27
C VAL A 15 -11.07 13.47 -1.12
N LEU A 16 -9.90 12.86 -1.31
CA LEU A 16 -9.27 12.82 -2.63
C LEU A 16 -10.06 11.98 -3.64
N SER A 17 -10.66 10.87 -3.20
CA SER A 17 -11.48 10.04 -4.07
C SER A 17 -12.69 10.82 -4.59
N GLU A 18 -13.35 11.60 -3.74
CA GLU A 18 -14.53 12.38 -4.11
C GLU A 18 -14.16 13.64 -4.90
N ALA A 19 -13.13 14.37 -4.47
CA ALA A 19 -12.77 15.65 -5.08
C ALA A 19 -12.03 15.50 -6.42
N LEU A 20 -11.19 14.47 -6.56
CA LEU A 20 -10.30 14.30 -7.73
C LEU A 20 -10.65 13.04 -8.54
N GLY A 21 -11.58 12.20 -8.09
CA GLY A 21 -11.90 10.93 -8.75
C GLY A 21 -10.77 9.90 -8.67
N VAL A 22 -9.85 10.06 -7.70
CA VAL A 22 -8.57 9.37 -7.65
C VAL A 22 -8.40 8.68 -6.30
N THR A 23 -8.06 7.39 -6.34
CA THR A 23 -7.96 6.56 -5.15
C THR A 23 -6.51 6.22 -4.79
N ALA A 24 -6.18 6.33 -3.52
CA ALA A 24 -4.82 6.16 -3.03
C ALA A 24 -4.47 4.69 -2.75
N GLY A 25 -4.61 3.80 -3.75
CA GLY A 25 -4.22 2.40 -3.61
C GLY A 25 -5.09 1.57 -2.64
N GLY A 26 -6.19 2.15 -2.15
CA GLY A 26 -7.10 1.59 -1.15
C GLY A 26 -7.30 2.58 0.00
N ILE A 27 -8.53 2.69 0.53
CA ILE A 27 -8.90 3.74 1.51
C ILE A 27 -7.96 3.75 2.73
N ILE A 28 -7.50 2.57 3.14
CA ILE A 28 -6.67 2.37 4.33
C ILE A 28 -5.16 2.55 4.04
N VAL A 29 -4.73 2.40 2.79
CA VAL A 29 -3.31 2.26 2.42
C VAL A 29 -2.44 3.47 2.76
N PRO A 30 -2.85 4.73 2.49
CA PRO A 30 -2.02 5.89 2.80
C PRO A 30 -1.70 6.03 4.28
N GLY A 31 -2.65 5.67 5.15
CA GLY A 31 -2.45 5.72 6.60
C GLY A 31 -1.38 4.75 7.07
N TYR A 32 -1.31 3.56 6.47
CA TYR A 32 -0.24 2.59 6.76
C TYR A 32 1.09 3.03 6.17
N ILE A 33 1.13 3.48 4.91
CA ILE A 33 2.36 3.96 4.30
C ILE A 33 2.94 5.14 5.09
N ALA A 34 2.09 6.05 5.60
CA ALA A 34 2.51 7.19 6.41
C ALA A 34 3.29 6.79 7.67
N LEU A 35 2.92 5.67 8.31
CA LEU A 35 3.63 5.15 9.49
C LEU A 35 5.07 4.77 9.12
N PHE A 36 5.25 4.08 7.99
CA PHE A 36 6.53 3.53 7.54
C PHE A 36 7.29 4.44 6.57
N LEU A 37 6.89 5.70 6.37
CA LEU A 37 7.60 6.64 5.49
C LEU A 37 9.07 6.87 5.91
N HIS A 38 9.40 6.65 7.18
CA HIS A 38 10.75 6.73 7.72
C HIS A 38 11.63 5.53 7.32
N GLN A 39 11.03 4.44 6.83
CA GLN A 39 11.70 3.20 6.38
C GLN A 39 11.51 3.04 4.87
N PRO A 40 12.32 3.75 4.05
CA PRO A 40 12.11 3.79 2.60
C PRO A 40 12.22 2.42 1.94
N VAL A 41 13.03 1.52 2.52
CA VAL A 41 13.21 0.15 2.02
C VAL A 41 11.89 -0.65 2.10
N GLN A 42 11.15 -0.58 3.21
CA GLN A 42 9.85 -1.26 3.34
C GLN A 42 8.80 -0.70 2.37
N VAL A 43 8.77 0.62 2.19
CA VAL A 43 7.86 1.28 1.24
C VAL A 43 8.16 0.80 -0.17
N PHE A 44 9.44 0.76 -0.55
CA PHE A 44 9.87 0.28 -1.85
C PHE A 44 9.54 -1.21 -2.05
N SER A 45 9.82 -2.07 -1.06
CA SER A 45 9.44 -3.49 -1.09
C SER A 45 7.94 -3.68 -1.29
N THR A 46 7.11 -2.86 -0.62
CA THR A 46 5.65 -2.92 -0.73
C THR A 46 5.18 -2.60 -2.14
N PHE A 47 5.71 -1.54 -2.75
CA PHE A 47 5.41 -1.20 -4.14
C PHE A 47 5.94 -2.23 -5.12
N PHE A 48 7.13 -2.79 -4.88
CA PHE A 48 7.71 -3.83 -5.69
C PHE A 48 6.81 -5.07 -5.72
N VAL A 49 6.35 -5.54 -4.54
CA VAL A 49 5.41 -6.66 -4.45
C VAL A 49 4.07 -6.32 -5.11
N ALA A 50 3.55 -5.10 -4.96
CA ALA A 50 2.33 -4.68 -5.65
C ALA A 50 2.46 -4.76 -7.19
N ILE A 51 3.61 -4.34 -7.74
CA ILE A 51 3.89 -4.43 -9.17
C ILE A 51 4.03 -5.89 -9.63
N LEU A 52 4.68 -6.75 -8.84
CA LEU A 52 4.76 -8.19 -9.11
C LEU A 52 3.37 -8.82 -9.16
N VAL A 53 2.52 -8.53 -8.16
CA VAL A 53 1.13 -9.01 -8.10
C VAL A 53 0.34 -8.53 -9.32
N LEU A 54 0.48 -7.26 -9.70
CA LEU A 54 -0.14 -6.72 -10.91
C LEU A 54 0.31 -7.46 -12.18
N GLY A 55 1.60 -7.75 -12.30
CA GLY A 55 2.17 -8.51 -13.42
C GLY A 55 1.54 -9.90 -13.53
N ILE A 56 1.44 -10.61 -12.40
CA ILE A 56 0.83 -11.94 -12.32
C ILE A 56 -0.65 -11.88 -12.72
N ILE A 57 -1.42 -10.92 -12.17
CA ILE A 57 -2.84 -10.74 -12.53
C ILE A 57 -3.00 -10.50 -14.03
N LYS A 58 -2.15 -9.67 -14.64
CA LYS A 58 -2.20 -9.37 -16.08
C LYS A 58 -1.92 -10.62 -16.93
N ILE A 59 -0.98 -11.46 -16.51
CA ILE A 59 -0.68 -12.73 -17.19
C ILE A 59 -1.87 -13.70 -17.05
N LEU A 60 -2.37 -13.88 -15.83
CA LEU A 60 -3.51 -14.77 -15.56
C LEU A 60 -4.77 -14.30 -16.27
N SER A 61 -5.00 -12.99 -16.40
CA SER A 61 -6.14 -12.43 -17.11
C SER A 61 -6.14 -12.71 -18.62
N LYS A 62 -5.00 -13.14 -19.20
CA LYS A 62 -4.94 -13.60 -20.59
C LYS A 62 -5.37 -15.06 -20.76
N ILE A 63 -5.20 -15.87 -19.71
CA ILE A 63 -5.47 -17.31 -19.72
C ILE A 63 -6.86 -17.60 -19.15
N MET A 64 -7.27 -16.82 -18.15
CA MET A 64 -8.49 -17.02 -17.38
C MET A 64 -9.39 -15.78 -17.46
N PHE A 65 -10.71 -16.00 -17.48
CA PHE A 65 -11.69 -14.92 -17.40
C PHE A 65 -11.76 -14.31 -15.99
N LEU A 66 -10.90 -13.33 -15.73
CA LEU A 66 -10.82 -12.60 -14.47
C LEU A 66 -11.52 -11.24 -14.56
N TYR A 67 -12.82 -11.23 -14.30
CA TYR A 67 -13.64 -10.02 -14.31
C TYR A 67 -14.27 -9.72 -12.94
N GLY A 68 -14.49 -8.43 -12.68
CA GLY A 68 -15.18 -7.92 -11.50
C GLY A 68 -14.57 -8.37 -10.18
N LYS A 69 -15.41 -8.92 -9.28
CA LYS A 69 -15.02 -9.33 -7.92
C LYS A 69 -13.90 -10.36 -7.87
N ARG A 70 -13.82 -11.28 -8.85
CA ARG A 70 -12.78 -12.34 -8.88
C ARG A 70 -11.38 -11.76 -8.99
N ARG A 71 -11.22 -10.71 -9.80
CA ARG A 71 -9.94 -10.02 -9.99
C ARG A 71 -9.45 -9.36 -8.71
N ILE A 72 -10.35 -8.72 -7.97
CA ILE A 72 -10.06 -8.07 -6.68
C ILE A 72 -9.61 -9.11 -5.66
N VAL A 73 -10.36 -10.21 -5.52
CA VAL A 73 -10.04 -11.27 -4.56
C VAL A 73 -8.68 -11.90 -4.87
N LEU A 74 -8.37 -12.15 -6.14
CA LEU A 74 -7.05 -12.67 -6.54
C LEU A 74 -5.92 -11.69 -6.22
N ALA A 75 -6.13 -10.39 -6.43
CA ALA A 75 -5.14 -9.38 -6.07
C ALA A 75 -4.84 -9.38 -4.57
N LEU A 76 -5.87 -9.51 -3.74
CA LEU A 76 -5.72 -9.61 -2.29
C LEU A 76 -5.03 -10.91 -1.87
N ILE A 77 -5.39 -12.05 -2.45
CA ILE A 77 -4.77 -13.34 -2.14
C ILE A 77 -3.29 -13.36 -2.54
N LEU A 78 -2.97 -12.90 -3.75
CA LEU A 78 -1.59 -12.82 -4.23
C LEU A 78 -0.79 -11.82 -3.41
N GLY A 79 -1.36 -10.64 -3.14
CA GLY A 79 -0.74 -9.65 -2.25
C GLY A 79 -0.42 -10.23 -0.88
N PHE A 80 -1.38 -10.91 -0.27
CA PHE A 80 -1.19 -11.58 1.01
C PHE A 80 -0.10 -12.66 0.96
N PHE A 81 -0.13 -13.49 -0.08
CA PHE A 81 0.84 -14.56 -0.28
C PHE A 81 2.27 -14.03 -0.43
N PHE A 82 2.49 -13.05 -1.32
CA PHE A 82 3.82 -12.47 -1.50
C PHE A 82 4.25 -11.59 -0.33
N GLY A 83 3.32 -10.91 0.33
CA GLY A 83 3.60 -10.15 1.57
C GLY A 83 4.06 -11.08 2.70
N TYR A 84 3.38 -12.21 2.89
CA TYR A 84 3.79 -13.24 3.85
C TYR A 84 5.15 -13.84 3.49
N LEU A 85 5.35 -14.20 2.22
CA LEU A 85 6.62 -14.74 1.74
C LEU A 85 7.79 -13.77 1.94
N SER A 86 7.56 -12.47 1.66
CA SER A 86 8.53 -11.40 1.91
C SER A 86 8.80 -11.19 3.40
N ARG A 87 7.95 -11.65 4.30
CA ARG A 87 8.25 -11.61 5.73
C ARG A 87 9.12 -12.80 6.12
N THR A 88 8.75 -14.00 5.68
CA THR A 88 9.45 -15.24 6.06
C THR A 88 10.85 -15.34 5.47
N LEU A 89 11.07 -14.93 4.22
CA LEU A 89 12.37 -15.02 3.56
C LEU A 89 13.43 -14.05 4.13
N TYR A 90 13.02 -13.00 4.81
CA TYR A 90 13.89 -11.90 5.24
C TYR A 90 14.11 -11.87 6.78
N VAL A 91 13.69 -12.92 7.49
CA VAL A 91 13.78 -13.02 8.97
C VAL A 91 15.18 -13.42 9.47
N ASP A 92 16.07 -13.93 8.61
CA ASP A 92 17.35 -14.52 9.04
C ASP A 92 18.51 -13.52 9.27
N SER A 93 18.28 -12.21 9.21
CA SER A 93 19.31 -11.22 9.57
C SER A 93 18.70 -10.01 10.27
N GLU A 94 19.19 -9.68 11.47
CA GLU A 94 18.67 -8.57 12.29
C GLU A 94 18.74 -7.20 11.58
N SER A 95 19.62 -7.04 10.59
CA SER A 95 19.70 -5.82 9.75
C SER A 95 18.61 -5.73 8.66
N ILE A 96 17.91 -6.83 8.36
CA ILE A 96 16.99 -6.99 7.22
C ILE A 96 15.50 -7.08 7.64
N LYS A 97 15.18 -6.92 8.93
CA LYS A 97 13.78 -6.62 9.36
C LYS A 97 13.20 -5.36 8.69
N SER A 98 14.05 -4.53 8.10
CA SER A 98 13.72 -3.32 7.31
C SER A 98 13.24 -3.59 5.87
N VAL A 99 13.19 -4.84 5.40
CA VAL A 99 12.76 -5.17 4.02
C VAL A 99 11.34 -5.73 3.97
N ALA A 100 10.78 -6.12 5.11
CA ALA A 100 9.44 -6.69 5.18
C ALA A 100 8.37 -5.72 4.64
N VAL A 101 7.45 -6.26 3.84
CA VAL A 101 6.34 -5.51 3.25
C VAL A 101 5.39 -5.02 4.35
N ILE A 102 4.91 -3.78 4.18
CA ILE A 102 3.97 -3.15 5.10
C ILE A 102 2.62 -3.83 4.94
N GLY A 103 2.25 -4.68 5.90
CA GLY A 103 0.96 -5.39 5.95
C GLY A 103 0.71 -6.31 4.75
N ASN A 104 0.42 -7.58 5.00
CA ASN A 104 0.31 -8.56 3.91
C ASN A 104 -0.77 -8.21 2.87
N ILE A 105 -1.85 -7.52 3.26
CA ILE A 105 -2.98 -7.20 2.38
C ILE A 105 -2.72 -5.94 1.52
N ILE A 106 -1.91 -5.00 2.02
CA ILE A 106 -1.67 -3.69 1.39
C ILE A 106 -1.11 -3.78 -0.02
N PRO A 107 -0.07 -4.58 -0.34
CA PRO A 107 0.43 -4.67 -1.71
C PRO A 107 -0.64 -5.20 -2.67
N GLY A 108 -1.54 -6.08 -2.21
CA GLY A 108 -2.67 -6.58 -3.01
C GLY A 108 -3.72 -5.51 -3.29
N LEU A 109 -4.02 -4.66 -2.31
CA LEU A 109 -4.88 -3.48 -2.49
C LEU A 109 -4.27 -2.52 -3.52
N ILE A 110 -2.99 -2.17 -3.36
CA ILE A 110 -2.29 -1.27 -4.28
C ILE A 110 -2.30 -1.84 -5.70
N ALA A 111 -1.97 -3.12 -5.86
CA ALA A 111 -1.96 -3.79 -7.16
C ALA A 111 -3.32 -3.71 -7.87
N ASN A 112 -4.41 -3.94 -7.13
CA ASN A 112 -5.76 -3.84 -7.67
C ASN A 112 -6.11 -2.43 -8.17
N TRP A 113 -5.64 -1.38 -7.50
CA TRP A 113 -5.86 0.00 -7.94
C TRP A 113 -4.93 0.44 -9.05
N MET A 114 -3.66 0.01 -9.04
CA MET A 114 -2.73 0.22 -10.15
C MET A 114 -3.27 -0.35 -11.46
N ASP A 115 -4.00 -1.45 -11.38
CA ASP A 115 -4.64 -2.07 -12.53
C ASP A 115 -5.77 -1.22 -13.13
N ARG A 116 -6.57 -0.55 -12.28
CA ARG A 116 -7.72 0.26 -12.71
C ARG A 116 -7.33 1.68 -13.09
N GLN A 117 -6.43 2.30 -12.34
CA GLN A 117 -6.08 3.72 -12.42
C GLN A 117 -4.73 3.96 -13.14
N GLY A 118 -3.92 2.92 -13.27
CA GLY A 118 -2.55 3.00 -13.78
C GLY A 118 -1.51 3.11 -12.66
N VAL A 119 -0.35 2.51 -12.90
CA VAL A 119 0.74 2.40 -11.90
C VAL A 119 1.23 3.76 -11.42
N THR A 120 1.54 4.67 -12.35
CA THR A 120 2.10 5.99 -12.03
C THR A 120 1.13 6.82 -11.18
N ARG A 121 -0.15 6.87 -11.58
CA ARG A 121 -1.17 7.60 -10.83
C ARG A 121 -1.35 7.05 -9.42
N THR A 122 -1.45 5.72 -9.25
CA THR A 122 -1.64 5.14 -7.91
C THR A 122 -0.45 5.41 -7.00
N ILE A 123 0.79 5.25 -7.48
CA ILE A 123 1.99 5.51 -6.66
C ILE A 123 2.04 6.97 -6.23
N SER A 124 1.86 7.92 -7.17
CA SER A 124 1.90 9.34 -6.86
C SER A 124 0.88 9.74 -5.79
N VAL A 125 -0.34 9.19 -5.87
CA VAL A 125 -1.42 9.53 -4.95
C VAL A 125 -1.19 8.90 -3.58
N VAL A 126 -0.74 7.64 -3.53
CA VAL A 126 -0.39 6.97 -2.26
C VAL A 126 0.70 7.75 -1.53
N ILE A 127 1.78 8.14 -2.23
CA ILE A 127 2.88 8.88 -1.63
C ILE A 127 2.43 10.26 -1.17
N LEU A 128 1.72 11.01 -2.03
CA LEU A 128 1.25 12.35 -1.70
C LEU A 128 0.32 12.33 -0.48
N THR A 129 -0.65 11.42 -0.45
CA THR A 129 -1.56 11.30 0.69
C THR A 129 -0.85 10.82 1.95
N ALA A 130 0.06 9.86 1.85
CA ALA A 130 0.84 9.39 3.00
C ALA A 130 1.70 10.51 3.60
N VAL A 131 2.33 11.34 2.76
CA VAL A 131 3.13 12.50 3.22
C VAL A 131 2.24 13.51 3.93
N ILE A 132 1.08 13.85 3.37
CA ILE A 132 0.13 14.77 4.01
C ILE A 132 -0.33 14.22 5.37
N VAL A 133 -0.68 12.92 5.44
CA VAL A 133 -1.04 12.26 6.70
C VAL A 133 0.09 12.37 7.71
N LYS A 134 1.33 12.07 7.31
CA LYS A 134 2.50 12.14 8.20
C LYS A 134 2.76 13.55 8.71
N LEU A 135 2.61 14.56 7.86
CA LEU A 135 2.74 15.97 8.26
C LEU A 135 1.65 16.39 9.24
N MET A 136 0.39 15.98 9.01
CA MET A 136 -0.71 16.25 9.93
C MET A 136 -0.48 15.62 11.31
N ILE A 137 -0.01 14.37 11.35
CA ILE A 137 0.38 13.72 12.61
C ILE A 137 1.50 14.50 13.29
N MET A 138 2.53 14.90 12.54
CA MET A 138 3.66 15.66 13.09
C MET A 138 3.21 16.98 13.74
N ILE A 139 2.27 17.69 13.12
CA ILE A 139 1.69 18.93 13.65
C ILE A 139 0.87 18.64 14.92
N LEU A 140 0.00 17.63 14.89
CA LEU A 140 -0.89 17.30 16.01
C LEU A 140 -0.14 16.82 17.26
N PHE A 141 1.01 16.16 17.08
CA PHE A 141 1.79 15.56 18.18
C PHE A 141 3.11 16.28 18.46
N GLY A 142 3.33 17.47 17.91
CA GLY A 142 4.49 18.32 18.25
C GLY A 142 5.84 17.75 17.84
N GLY A 143 5.92 17.01 16.73
CA GLY A 143 7.19 16.61 16.13
C GLY A 143 7.89 15.41 16.76
N ALA A 144 7.31 14.74 17.75
CA ALA A 144 7.91 13.53 18.29
C ALA A 144 7.91 12.41 17.23
N ILE A 145 9.10 11.86 16.97
CA ILE A 145 9.34 10.78 16.02
C ILE A 145 8.97 9.50 16.76
N PHE A 146 7.78 8.98 16.50
CA PHE A 146 7.32 7.75 17.12
C PHE A 146 7.56 6.57 16.18
N GLU A 147 8.40 5.65 16.66
CA GLU A 147 8.69 4.33 16.07
C GLU A 147 7.49 3.38 16.16
#